data_AF-A0A939YCH3-F1
#
_entry.id   AF-A0A939YCH3-F1
#
_cell.length_a   1.000
_cell.length_b   1.000
_cell.length_c   1.000
_cell.angle_alpha   90.00
_cell.angle_beta   90.00
_cell.angle_gamma   90.00
#
_symmetry.space_group_name_H-M   'P 1'
#
loop_
_entity.id
_entity.type
_entity.pdbx_description
1 polymer ?
#
loop_
_entity_poly.entity_id
_entity_poly.type
_entity_poly.pdbx_seq_one_letter_code
_entity_poly.pdbx_strand_id
1 'polypeptide(L)'
;MSIAGPIVIGLIIIFGIFFIYTTSKVNQLEILTRDKGAEIDSSIWDRSFRLSKLVEILEKKGIEHEIDAPDTNSFGLGSSATIQAARSEQLDRADKALRKIIKEHPELNEDEDFKTNIEKFNTARQQLFTQSLAYNKSTYTYNNYISGFPANVIATFYKKTDRPIFGYVFADIDDEDI
;
A
#
# COMPACT_ATOMS: atom_id res chain seq x y z
N MET A 1 -20.88 -18.00 54.82
CA MET A 1 -20.77 -17.07 53.68
C MET A 1 -20.25 -17.88 52.50
N SER A 2 -21.09 -18.18 51.51
CA SER A 2 -20.71 -19.12 50.44
C SER A 2 -19.62 -18.50 49.56
N ILE A 3 -18.46 -19.15 49.53
CA ILE A 3 -17.25 -18.71 48.81
C ILE A 3 -17.52 -18.62 47.29
N ALA A 4 -18.59 -19.27 46.81
CA ALA A 4 -19.01 -19.26 45.41
C ALA A 4 -19.37 -17.86 44.89
N GLY A 5 -19.97 -16.97 45.69
CA GLY A 5 -20.38 -15.64 45.25
C GLY A 5 -19.20 -14.75 44.83
N PRO A 6 -18.20 -14.54 45.71
CA PRO A 6 -16.99 -13.79 45.38
C PRO A 6 -16.20 -14.39 44.21
N ILE A 7 -16.16 -15.73 44.09
CA ILE A 7 -15.47 -16.42 42.99
C ILE A 7 -16.13 -16.09 41.64
N VAL A 8 -17.46 -16.15 41.55
CA VAL A 8 -18.19 -15.85 40.31
C VAL A 8 -18.00 -14.38 39.92
N ILE A 9 -18.08 -13.45 40.88
CA ILE A 9 -17.86 -12.02 40.63
C ILE A 9 -16.42 -11.77 40.14
N GLY A 10 -15.42 -12.40 40.78
CA GLY A 10 -14.03 -12.31 40.35
C GLY A 10 -13.82 -12.81 38.92
N LEU A 11 -14.46 -13.92 38.55
CA LEU A 11 -14.36 -14.49 37.20
C LEU A 11 -14.98 -13.58 36.14
N ILE A 12 -16.13 -12.95 36.43
CA ILE A 12 -16.76 -11.97 35.54
C ILE A 12 -15.85 -10.76 35.31
N ILE A 13 -15.21 -10.25 36.37
CA ILE A 13 -14.29 -9.11 36.27
C ILE A 13 -13.09 -9.47 35.39
N ILE A 14 -12.49 -10.64 35.59
CA ILE A 14 -11.36 -11.13 34.77
C ILE A 14 -11.77 -11.22 33.30
N PHE A 15 -12.94 -11.80 33.02
CA PHE A 15 -13.44 -11.93 31.65
C PHE A 15 -13.73 -10.57 30.99
N GLY A 16 -14.27 -9.62 31.77
CA GLY A 16 -14.51 -8.26 31.31
C GLY A 16 -13.23 -7.52 30.94
N ILE A 17 -12.20 -7.56 31.80
CA ILE A 17 -10.89 -6.95 31.53
C ILE A 17 -10.28 -7.57 30.26
N PHE A 18 -10.34 -8.89 30.16
CA PHE A 18 -9.84 -9.63 29.02
C PHE A 18 -10.53 -9.19 27.71
N PHE A 19 -11.85 -9.08 27.72
CA PHE A 19 -12.64 -8.64 26.55
C PHE A 19 -12.29 -7.22 26.09
N ILE A 20 -12.13 -6.29 27.04
CA ILE A 20 -11.74 -4.89 26.75
C ILE A 20 -10.34 -4.86 26.12
N TYR A 21 -9.39 -5.59 26.69
CA TYR A 21 -8.02 -5.65 26.19
C TYR A 21 -7.96 -6.20 24.76
N THR A 22 -8.62 -7.33 24.51
CA THR A 22 -8.62 -7.96 23.18
C THR A 22 -9.28 -7.06 22.14
N THR A 23 -10.40 -6.43 22.46
CA THR A 23 -11.09 -5.48 21.55
C THR A 23 -10.20 -4.29 21.18
N SER A 24 -9.55 -3.70 22.19
CA SER A 24 -8.61 -2.58 21.96
C SER A 24 -7.47 -3.00 21.02
N LYS A 25 -6.90 -4.17 21.24
CA LYS A 25 -5.80 -4.69 20.42
C LYS A 25 -6.23 -5.01 18.98
N VAL A 26 -7.43 -5.57 18.75
CA VAL A 26 -7.98 -5.77 17.39
C VAL A 26 -8.04 -4.42 16.65
N ASN A 27 -8.64 -3.40 17.29
CA ASN A 27 -8.79 -2.08 16.68
C ASN A 27 -7.44 -1.40 16.40
N GLN A 28 -6.47 -1.54 17.30
CA GLN A 28 -5.11 -1.01 17.09
C GLN A 28 -4.43 -1.64 15.87
N LEU A 29 -4.50 -2.96 15.74
CA LEU A 29 -3.91 -3.68 14.59
C LEU A 29 -4.61 -3.34 13.28
N GLU A 30 -5.93 -3.13 13.34
CA GLU A 30 -6.70 -2.70 12.17
C GLU A 30 -6.31 -1.30 11.70
N ILE A 31 -6.24 -0.34 12.63
CA ILE A 31 -5.83 1.03 12.34
C ILE A 31 -4.41 1.03 11.77
N LEU A 32 -3.48 0.30 12.39
CA LEU A 32 -2.11 0.16 11.89
C LEU A 32 -2.09 -0.36 10.45
N THR A 33 -2.86 -1.41 10.15
CA THR A 33 -2.94 -1.98 8.80
C THR A 33 -3.51 -0.98 7.79
N ARG A 34 -4.53 -0.22 8.19
CA ARG A 34 -5.11 0.84 7.35
C ARG A 34 -4.12 1.96 7.08
N ASP A 35 -3.40 2.41 8.11
CA ASP A 35 -2.43 3.49 8.00
C ASP A 35 -1.27 3.07 7.07
N LYS A 36 -0.82 1.81 7.15
CA LYS A 36 0.14 1.25 6.18
C LYS A 36 -0.42 1.15 4.76
N GLY A 37 -1.71 0.87 4.59
CA GLY A 37 -2.37 0.94 3.28
C GLY A 37 -2.41 2.35 2.72
N ALA A 38 -2.57 3.37 3.56
CA ALA A 38 -2.56 4.77 3.14
C ALA A 38 -1.16 5.28 2.75
N GLU A 39 -0.10 4.72 3.34
CA GLU A 39 1.29 4.96 2.90
C GLU A 39 1.50 4.49 1.45
N ILE A 40 1.05 3.28 1.11
CA ILE A 40 1.06 2.75 -0.27
C ILE A 40 0.33 3.70 -1.22
N ASP A 41 -0.87 4.16 -0.81
CA ASP A 41 -1.66 5.08 -1.62
C ASP A 41 -0.88 6.37 -1.94
N SER A 42 -0.19 6.91 -0.95
CA SER A 42 0.61 8.14 -1.10
C SER A 42 1.76 7.96 -2.10
N SER A 43 2.46 6.82 -2.08
CA SER A 43 3.54 6.56 -3.03
C SER A 43 3.04 6.25 -4.44
N ILE A 44 1.88 5.60 -4.60
CA ILE A 44 1.22 5.45 -5.91
C ILE A 44 0.83 6.82 -6.47
N TRP A 45 0.32 7.71 -5.62
CA TRP A 45 -0.06 9.06 -6.01
C TRP A 45 1.14 9.89 -6.46
N ASP A 46 2.23 9.95 -5.67
CA ASP A 46 3.43 10.71 -6.07
C ASP A 46 4.04 10.13 -7.35
N ARG A 47 4.10 8.80 -7.47
CA ARG A 47 4.60 8.16 -8.69
C ARG A 47 3.75 8.48 -9.93
N SER A 48 2.43 8.45 -9.80
CA SER A 48 1.50 8.87 -10.87
C SER A 48 1.71 10.33 -11.25
N PHE A 49 1.85 11.22 -10.25
CA PHE A 49 2.09 12.64 -10.49
C PHE A 49 3.41 12.90 -11.22
N ARG A 50 4.50 12.21 -10.84
CA ARG A 50 5.78 12.30 -11.56
C ARG A 50 5.64 11.80 -12.99
N LEU A 51 4.91 10.71 -13.22
CA LEU A 51 4.65 10.21 -14.57
C LEU A 51 3.92 11.24 -15.44
N SER A 52 2.88 11.88 -14.91
CA SER A 52 2.19 12.96 -15.63
C SER A 52 3.13 14.11 -15.98
N LYS A 53 4.07 14.46 -15.10
CA LYS A 53 5.08 15.49 -15.37
C LYS A 53 6.10 15.07 -16.42
N LEU A 54 6.50 13.79 -16.43
CA LEU A 54 7.38 13.24 -17.46
C LEU A 54 6.69 13.27 -18.82
N VAL A 55 5.42 12.86 -18.89
CA VAL A 55 4.60 12.93 -20.10
C VAL A 55 4.46 14.37 -20.61
N GLU A 56 4.16 15.34 -19.73
CA GLU A 56 4.09 16.77 -20.12
C GLU A 56 5.42 17.28 -20.75
N ILE A 57 6.56 16.76 -20.30
CA ILE A 57 7.88 17.11 -20.89
C ILE A 57 8.06 16.46 -22.26
N LEU A 58 7.67 15.19 -22.43
CA LEU A 58 7.72 14.50 -23.72
C LEU A 58 6.86 15.23 -24.76
N GLU A 59 5.64 15.61 -24.39
CA GLU A 59 4.72 16.39 -25.24
C GLU A 59 5.32 17.73 -25.66
N LYS A 60 5.93 18.48 -24.73
CA LYS A 60 6.58 19.76 -25.02
C LYS A 60 7.76 19.64 -25.99
N LYS A 61 8.46 18.50 -25.97
CA LYS A 61 9.56 18.21 -26.89
C LYS A 61 9.08 17.58 -28.22
N GLY A 62 7.78 17.33 -28.36
CA GLY A 62 7.19 16.74 -29.57
C GLY A 62 7.54 15.26 -29.76
N ILE A 63 7.84 14.55 -28.66
CA ILE A 63 8.14 13.11 -28.70
C ILE A 63 6.81 12.35 -28.61
N GLU A 64 6.53 11.51 -29.61
CA GLU A 64 5.34 10.67 -29.62
C GLU A 64 5.46 9.57 -28.56
N HIS A 65 4.41 9.38 -27.76
CA HIS A 65 4.39 8.36 -26.71
C HIS A 65 3.01 7.72 -26.59
N GLU A 66 2.99 6.42 -26.31
CA GLU A 66 1.76 5.65 -25.99
C GLU A 66 1.56 5.49 -24.46
N ILE A 67 2.25 6.30 -23.65
CA ILE A 67 2.15 6.24 -22.20
C ILE A 67 0.80 6.79 -21.74
N ASP A 68 -0.04 5.90 -21.19
CA ASP A 68 -1.26 6.29 -20.48
C ASP A 68 -0.91 6.79 -19.08
N ALA A 69 -0.97 8.12 -18.88
CA ALA A 69 -0.75 8.74 -17.59
C ALA A 69 -2.04 8.66 -16.75
N PRO A 70 -2.07 7.92 -15.64
CA PRO A 70 -3.26 7.83 -14.81
C PRO A 70 -3.64 9.21 -14.24
N ASP A 71 -4.93 9.55 -14.29
CA ASP A 71 -5.44 10.81 -13.74
C ASP A 71 -5.22 10.85 -12.23
N THR A 72 -4.30 11.71 -11.79
CA THR A 72 -3.94 11.91 -10.38
C THR A 72 -5.10 12.40 -9.53
N ASN A 73 -6.13 13.01 -10.13
CA ASN A 73 -7.31 13.51 -9.42
C ASN A 73 -8.35 12.42 -9.14
N SER A 74 -8.28 11.30 -9.86
CA SER A 74 -9.14 10.13 -9.62
C SER A 74 -8.69 9.29 -8.41
N PHE A 75 -7.58 9.66 -7.78
CA PHE A 75 -6.94 8.87 -6.75
C PHE A 75 -7.45 9.25 -5.34
N GLY A 76 -8.35 8.42 -4.81
CA GLY A 76 -8.80 8.48 -3.42
C GLY A 76 -7.89 7.69 -2.47
N LEU A 77 -7.63 8.26 -1.29
CA LEU A 77 -7.00 7.57 -0.17
C LEU A 77 -7.91 6.44 0.36
N GLY A 78 -7.31 5.33 0.77
CA GLY A 78 -8.02 4.17 1.30
C GLY A 78 -8.45 3.18 0.23
N SER A 79 -7.73 3.10 -0.88
CA SER A 79 -7.99 2.09 -1.91
C SER A 79 -7.73 0.68 -1.36
N SER A 80 -8.40 -0.35 -1.89
CA SER A 80 -8.10 -1.73 -1.49
C SER A 80 -6.69 -2.14 -1.97
N ALA A 81 -6.04 -3.06 -1.25
CA ALA A 81 -4.73 -3.59 -1.65
C ALA A 81 -4.73 -4.18 -3.08
N THR A 82 -5.87 -4.73 -3.52
CA THR A 82 -6.06 -5.24 -4.89
C THR A 82 -6.03 -4.12 -5.93
N ILE A 83 -6.69 -2.98 -5.68
CA ILE A 83 -6.66 -1.81 -6.56
C ILE A 83 -5.26 -1.18 -6.56
N GLN A 84 -4.64 -1.08 -5.39
CA GLN A 84 -3.28 -0.57 -5.25
C GLN A 84 -2.28 -1.41 -6.06
N ALA A 85 -2.38 -2.75 -5.99
CA ALA A 85 -1.56 -3.67 -6.77
C ALA A 85 -1.73 -3.48 -8.28
N ALA A 86 -2.98 -3.41 -8.76
CA ALA A 86 -3.27 -3.22 -10.19
C ALA A 86 -2.73 -1.87 -10.72
N ARG A 87 -2.82 -0.80 -9.93
CA ARG A 87 -2.25 0.51 -10.28
C ARG A 87 -0.73 0.50 -10.27
N SER A 88 -0.12 -0.20 -9.32
CA SER A 88 1.34 -0.36 -9.26
C SER A 88 1.87 -1.05 -10.51
N GLU A 89 1.16 -2.07 -11.00
CA GLU A 89 1.45 -2.75 -12.26
C GLU A 89 1.32 -1.83 -13.48
N GLN A 90 0.28 -0.98 -13.52
CA GLN A 90 0.13 0.03 -14.59
C GLN A 90 1.32 1.00 -14.62
N LEU A 91 1.75 1.50 -13.46
CA LEU A 91 2.90 2.40 -13.37
C LEU A 91 4.21 1.70 -13.78
N ASP A 92 4.38 0.42 -13.49
CA ASP A 92 5.53 -0.36 -13.95
C ASP A 92 5.52 -0.59 -15.46
N ARG A 93 4.34 -0.77 -16.08
CA ARG A 93 4.24 -0.80 -17.55
C ARG A 93 4.62 0.53 -18.18
N ALA A 94 4.15 1.63 -17.60
CA ALA A 94 4.52 2.98 -18.05
C ALA A 94 6.02 3.25 -17.90
N ASP A 95 6.65 2.79 -16.81
CA ASP A 95 8.11 2.85 -16.58
C ASP A 95 8.88 2.14 -17.70
N LYS A 96 8.46 0.92 -18.08
CA LYS A 96 9.08 0.19 -19.21
C LYS A 96 8.99 0.96 -20.52
N ALA A 97 7.82 1.51 -20.83
CA ALA A 97 7.63 2.33 -22.04
C ALA A 97 8.50 3.60 -21.99
N LEU A 98 8.57 4.26 -20.84
CA LEU A 98 9.40 5.44 -20.65
C LEU A 98 10.88 5.14 -20.83
N ARG A 99 11.38 4.02 -20.31
CA ARG A 99 12.78 3.60 -20.50
C ARG A 99 13.12 3.35 -21.95
N LYS A 100 12.21 2.78 -22.74
CA LYS A 100 12.39 2.64 -24.19
C LYS A 100 12.54 4.02 -24.85
N ILE A 101 11.68 4.98 -24.50
CA ILE A 101 11.77 6.36 -25.03
C ILE A 101 13.10 7.01 -24.65
N ILE A 102 13.57 6.85 -23.40
CA ILE A 102 14.86 7.40 -22.96
C ILE A 102 16.03 6.81 -23.78
N LYS A 103 15.96 5.53 -24.15
CA LYS A 103 16.97 4.89 -25.02
C LYS A 103 16.95 5.47 -26.44
N GLU A 104 15.77 5.75 -26.98
CA GLU A 104 15.58 6.33 -28.32
C GLU A 104 15.90 7.84 -28.36
N HIS A 105 15.72 8.54 -27.24
CA HIS A 105 15.91 9.98 -27.06
C HIS A 105 16.86 10.33 -25.91
N PRO A 106 18.19 10.13 -26.08
CA PRO A 106 19.18 10.41 -25.04
C PRO A 106 19.21 11.87 -24.57
N GLU A 107 18.76 12.81 -25.41
CA GLU A 107 18.66 14.23 -25.11
C GLU A 107 17.74 14.53 -23.92
N LEU A 108 16.83 13.61 -23.56
CA LEU A 108 16.01 13.73 -22.36
C LEU A 108 16.84 13.74 -21.08
N ASN A 109 18.01 13.08 -21.08
CA ASN A 109 18.93 13.10 -19.94
C ASN A 109 19.68 14.43 -19.79
N GLU A 110 19.60 15.33 -20.76
CA GLU A 110 20.16 16.68 -20.65
C GLU A 110 19.16 17.67 -20.02
N ASP A 111 17.88 17.30 -19.96
CA ASP A 111 16.82 18.10 -19.36
C ASP A 111 16.76 17.89 -17.84
N GLU A 112 17.10 18.94 -17.08
CA GLU A 112 17.16 18.89 -15.62
C GLU A 112 15.78 18.66 -14.96
N ASP A 113 14.69 19.14 -15.58
CA ASP A 113 13.33 18.89 -15.09
C ASP A 113 12.94 17.43 -15.33
N PHE A 114 13.33 16.85 -16.47
CA PHE A 114 13.12 15.44 -16.77
C PHE A 114 13.88 14.55 -15.76
N LYS A 115 15.18 14.79 -15.59
CA LYS A 115 16.04 14.10 -14.61
C LYS A 115 15.46 14.14 -13.20
N THR A 116 15.05 15.31 -12.74
CA THR A 116 14.47 15.47 -11.41
C THR A 116 13.20 14.65 -11.23
N ASN A 117 12.32 14.60 -12.25
CA ASN A 117 11.07 13.87 -12.14
C ASN A 117 11.28 12.35 -12.28
N ILE A 118 12.21 11.87 -13.11
CA ILE A 118 12.51 10.44 -13.24
C ILE A 118 13.16 9.89 -11.96
N GLU A 119 14.06 10.65 -11.33
CA GLU A 119 14.64 10.27 -10.03
C GLU A 119 13.56 10.14 -8.94
N LYS A 120 12.65 11.11 -8.86
CA LYS A 120 11.53 11.06 -7.91
C LYS A 120 10.56 9.92 -8.23
N PHE A 121 10.29 9.66 -9.52
CA PHE A 121 9.48 8.54 -9.96
C PHE A 121 10.06 7.19 -9.51
N ASN A 122 11.39 7.01 -9.67
CA ASN A 122 12.11 5.82 -9.22
C ASN A 122 12.15 5.72 -7.68
N THR A 123 12.31 6.85 -6.99
CA THR A 123 12.27 6.90 -5.52
C THR A 123 10.90 6.46 -4.99
N ALA A 124 9.82 6.95 -5.60
CA ALA A 124 8.47 6.56 -5.23
C ALA A 124 8.22 5.05 -5.45
N ARG A 125 8.81 4.43 -6.49
CA ARG A 125 8.79 2.97 -6.70
C ARG A 125 9.46 2.21 -5.54
N GLN A 126 10.62 2.66 -5.08
CA GLN A 126 11.34 2.03 -3.96
C GLN A 126 10.57 2.16 -2.63
N GLN A 127 9.97 3.33 -2.40
CA GLN A 127 9.10 3.56 -1.24
C GLN A 127 7.88 2.65 -1.29
N LEU A 128 7.22 2.57 -2.45
CA LEU A 128 6.07 1.69 -2.68
C LEU A 128 6.41 0.23 -2.37
N PHE A 129 7.57 -0.28 -2.83
CA PHE A 129 8.05 -1.62 -2.48
C PHE A 129 8.17 -1.81 -0.96
N THR A 130 8.87 -0.89 -0.30
CA THR A 130 9.10 -0.93 1.15
C THR A 130 7.80 -0.89 1.95
N GLN A 131 6.88 -0.01 1.58
CA GLN A 131 5.56 0.13 2.21
C GLN A 131 4.68 -1.09 1.95
N SER A 132 4.76 -1.71 0.78
CA SER A 132 4.04 -2.95 0.46
C SER A 132 4.45 -4.10 1.39
N LEU A 133 5.75 -4.23 1.67
CA LEU A 133 6.26 -5.19 2.65
C LEU A 133 5.77 -4.88 4.06
N ALA A 134 5.80 -3.59 4.47
CA ALA A 134 5.32 -3.16 5.78
C ALA A 134 3.82 -3.40 5.96
N TYR A 135 3.02 -3.12 4.93
CA TYR A 135 1.59 -3.42 4.87
C TYR A 135 1.35 -4.91 5.02
N ASN A 136 1.99 -5.74 4.20
CA ASN A 136 1.83 -7.19 4.25
C ASN A 136 2.17 -7.77 5.63
N LYS A 137 3.23 -7.27 6.27
CA LYS A 137 3.58 -7.66 7.65
C LYS A 137 2.50 -7.24 8.66
N SER A 138 1.93 -6.05 8.52
CA SER A 138 0.85 -5.57 9.39
C SER A 138 -0.45 -6.37 9.19
N THR A 139 -0.83 -6.63 7.93
CA THR A 139 -1.97 -7.44 7.54
C THR A 139 -1.84 -8.87 8.06
N TYR A 140 -0.67 -9.49 7.92
CA TYR A 140 -0.39 -10.81 8.49
C TYR A 140 -0.56 -10.82 10.02
N THR A 141 -0.04 -9.81 10.71
CA THR A 141 -0.17 -9.68 12.17
C THR A 141 -1.62 -9.52 12.59
N TYR A 142 -2.39 -8.69 11.88
CA TYR A 142 -3.82 -8.48 12.11
C TYR A 142 -4.63 -9.76 11.85
N ASN A 143 -4.50 -10.38 10.66
CA ASN A 143 -5.24 -11.58 10.26
C ASN A 143 -4.97 -12.75 11.23
N ASN A 144 -3.70 -12.97 11.62
CA ASN A 144 -3.37 -14.00 12.61
C ASN A 144 -3.98 -13.70 13.98
N TYR A 145 -3.96 -12.44 14.41
CA TYR A 145 -4.52 -12.07 15.69
C TYR A 145 -6.03 -12.30 15.72
N ILE A 146 -6.77 -11.86 14.70
CA ILE A 146 -8.23 -12.04 14.66
C ILE A 146 -8.65 -13.50 14.43
N SER A 147 -7.78 -14.33 13.84
CA SER A 147 -8.03 -15.77 13.67
C SER A 147 -7.82 -16.57 14.96
N GLY A 148 -7.02 -16.08 15.90
CA GLY A 148 -6.69 -16.77 17.15
C GLY A 148 -7.78 -16.66 18.22
N PHE A 149 -7.96 -17.72 19.02
CA PHE A 149 -8.77 -17.62 20.24
C PHE A 149 -8.03 -16.78 21.29
N PRO A 150 -8.71 -15.87 21.99
CA PRO A 150 -10.16 -15.56 21.95
C PRO A 150 -10.54 -14.35 21.08
N ALA A 151 -9.60 -13.76 20.34
CA ALA A 151 -9.87 -12.62 19.47
C ALA A 151 -10.86 -12.96 18.34
N ASN A 152 -10.92 -14.20 17.88
CA ASN A 152 -11.89 -14.67 16.87
C ASN A 152 -13.36 -14.49 17.28
N VAL A 153 -13.68 -14.64 18.57
CA VAL A 153 -15.03 -14.40 19.11
C VAL A 153 -15.38 -12.92 18.98
N ILE A 154 -14.45 -12.04 19.35
CA ILE A 154 -14.61 -10.58 19.25
C ILE A 154 -14.69 -10.16 17.78
N ALA A 155 -13.85 -10.72 16.92
CA ALA A 155 -13.84 -10.44 15.49
C ALA A 155 -15.18 -10.82 14.85
N THR A 156 -15.72 -12.00 15.18
CA THR A 156 -17.04 -12.43 14.70
C THR A 156 -18.15 -11.50 15.18
N PHE A 157 -18.12 -11.09 16.46
CA PHE A 157 -19.11 -10.20 17.05
C PHE A 157 -19.10 -8.80 16.40
N TYR A 158 -17.91 -8.24 16.16
CA TYR A 158 -17.74 -6.93 15.53
C TYR A 158 -17.61 -6.98 13.99
N LYS A 159 -17.86 -8.14 13.36
CA LYS A 159 -17.73 -8.37 11.91
C LYS A 159 -16.37 -7.92 11.34
N LYS A 160 -15.30 -8.11 12.11
CA LYS A 160 -13.92 -7.88 11.67
C LYS A 160 -13.50 -9.07 10.82
N THR A 161 -13.14 -8.81 9.57
CA THR A 161 -12.74 -9.83 8.61
C THR A 161 -11.26 -9.68 8.25
N ASP A 162 -10.69 -10.75 7.69
CA ASP A 162 -9.34 -10.76 7.15
C ASP A 162 -9.18 -9.68 6.08
N ARG A 163 -8.02 -9.04 6.10
CA ARG A 163 -7.64 -8.05 5.10
C ARG A 163 -6.81 -8.70 3.99
N PRO A 164 -7.01 -8.31 2.72
CA PRO A 164 -6.22 -8.83 1.61
C PRO A 164 -4.77 -8.36 1.72
N ILE A 165 -3.84 -9.22 1.31
CA ILE A 165 -2.43 -8.83 1.14
C ILE A 165 -2.25 -8.02 -0.15
N PHE A 166 -1.21 -7.19 -0.19
CA PHE A 166 -0.71 -6.58 -1.40
C PHE A 166 0.05 -7.64 -2.21
N GLY A 167 -0.59 -8.13 -3.28
CA GLY A 167 -0.12 -9.23 -4.11
C GLY A 167 0.38 -8.79 -5.49
N TYR A 168 1.37 -7.89 -5.52
CA TYR A 168 2.05 -7.50 -6.77
C TYR A 168 3.53 -7.89 -6.69
N VAL A 169 4.01 -8.55 -7.75
CA VAL A 169 5.43 -8.87 -7.93
C VAL A 169 6.04 -7.71 -8.69
N PHE A 170 6.86 -6.92 -8.01
CA PHE A 170 7.64 -5.87 -8.65
C PHE A 170 8.59 -6.53 -9.64
N ALA A 171 8.34 -6.32 -10.93
CA ALA A 171 9.23 -6.78 -11.97
C ALA A 171 10.60 -6.10 -11.76
N ASP A 172 11.67 -6.87 -11.92
CA ASP A 172 12.97 -6.26 -12.08
C ASP A 172 12.96 -5.48 -13.39
N ILE A 173 13.39 -4.23 -13.32
CA ILE A 173 13.53 -3.37 -14.50
C ILE A 173 14.99 -3.01 -14.58
N ASP A 174 15.82 -4.05 -14.60
CA ASP A 174 17.23 -3.92 -14.96
C ASP A 174 17.34 -3.68 -16.47
N ASP A 175 18.34 -2.87 -16.82
CA ASP A 175 18.52 -2.29 -18.16
C ASP A 175 18.83 -3.32 -19.27
N GLU A 176 19.02 -4.60 -18.93
CA GLU A 176 19.44 -5.69 -19.83
C GLU A 176 18.30 -6.37 -20.63
N ASP A 177 17.04 -6.30 -20.19
CA ASP A 177 15.92 -7.02 -20.81
C ASP A 177 14.95 -6.14 -21.64
N ILE A 178 15.37 -4.94 -22.06
CA ILE A 178 14.63 -4.06 -23.01
C ILE A 178 15.55 -3.56 -24.12
#